data_AF-A0A059J5S4-F1
#
_entry.id   AF-A0A059J5S4-F1
#
_cell.length_a   1.000
_cell.length_b   1.000
_cell.length_c   1.000
_cell.angle_alpha   90.00
_cell.angle_beta   90.00
_cell.angle_gamma   90.00
#
_symmetry.space_group_name_H-M   'P 1'
#
loop_
_entity.id
_entity.type
_entity.pdbx_description
1 polymer ?
#
loop_
_entity_poly.entity_id
_entity_poly.type
_entity_poly.pdbx_seq_one_letter_code
_entity_poly.pdbx_strand_id
1 'polypeptide(L)'
;MVSLTAACKANHAVVLPGLLAAGYANQADSGVPVSITYEEDVEFVGPDKEPLKLITEDGELRYGNFIIHRLRDNFSSLQVGNKDQVSEWITRSLDLTALDFKSIEHPLNELESHLTLRSFIVGYSLTLADIIVWGSVRGNKVSFSTIKKRGGNILRWFSLIETENPWIHQIVLDLEAPFRKKRAAGSATGASYEIGLNTENIVTRFPPEPSGYLHIGHAKAALLNDFFAHKQPGGTMICRFDDTNPSKENAEFQDSILHDLELLGITPDKVTYSSDYFDLMFDLCTKLVSNGKA
;
A
#
# COMPACT_ATOMS: atom_id res chain seq x y z
N MET A 1 -24.32 -27.93 2.05
CA MET A 1 -22.95 -27.45 2.30
C MET A 1 -22.95 -25.96 2.03
N VAL A 2 -22.69 -25.13 3.04
CA VAL A 2 -22.60 -23.68 2.86
C VAL A 2 -21.23 -23.34 2.29
N SER A 3 -21.17 -22.54 1.22
CA SER A 3 -19.91 -22.13 0.61
C SER A 3 -19.86 -20.61 0.43
N LEU A 4 -18.78 -19.99 0.88
CA LEU A 4 -18.48 -18.56 0.69
C LEU A 4 -17.29 -18.43 -0.25
N THR A 5 -17.49 -17.75 -1.36
CA THR A 5 -16.45 -17.46 -2.36
C THR A 5 -16.09 -15.97 -2.31
N ALA A 6 -14.79 -15.67 -2.30
CA ALA A 6 -14.26 -14.31 -2.22
C ALA A 6 -13.34 -13.95 -3.39
N ALA A 7 -13.56 -12.76 -3.96
CA ALA A 7 -12.71 -12.18 -4.98
C ALA A 7 -11.44 -11.56 -4.36
N CYS A 8 -10.26 -12.13 -4.61
CA CYS A 8 -9.04 -11.69 -3.95
C CYS A 8 -8.58 -10.27 -4.35
N LYS A 9 -8.85 -9.80 -5.59
CA LYS A 9 -8.46 -8.45 -6.06
C LYS A 9 -9.41 -7.34 -5.63
N ALA A 10 -10.59 -7.68 -5.12
CA ALA A 10 -11.54 -6.68 -4.68
C ALA A 10 -11.01 -5.83 -3.52
N ASN A 11 -11.73 -4.77 -3.18
CA ASN A 11 -11.45 -3.98 -1.98
C ASN A 11 -11.56 -4.87 -0.72
N HIS A 12 -10.43 -5.11 -0.05
CA HIS A 12 -10.37 -5.97 1.14
C HIS A 12 -11.25 -5.44 2.29
N ALA A 13 -11.50 -4.12 2.35
CA ALA A 13 -12.43 -3.55 3.33
C ALA A 13 -13.87 -4.06 3.17
N VAL A 14 -14.25 -4.51 1.97
CA VAL A 14 -15.58 -5.06 1.67
C VAL A 14 -15.59 -6.59 1.78
N VAL A 15 -14.49 -7.25 1.40
CA VAL A 15 -14.39 -8.72 1.39
C VAL A 15 -14.15 -9.30 2.77
N LEU A 16 -13.21 -8.71 3.51
CA LEU A 16 -12.72 -9.27 4.76
C LEU A 16 -13.82 -9.41 5.83
N PRO A 17 -14.77 -8.47 5.99
CA PRO A 17 -15.88 -8.65 6.93
C PRO A 17 -16.69 -9.94 6.71
N GLY A 18 -17.03 -10.26 5.45
CA GLY A 18 -17.79 -11.47 5.13
C GLY A 18 -17.00 -12.76 5.40
N LEU A 19 -15.71 -12.76 5.06
CA LEU A 19 -14.81 -13.88 5.36
C LEU A 19 -14.67 -14.11 6.86
N LEU A 20 -14.49 -13.04 7.64
CA LEU A 20 -14.38 -13.13 9.09
C LEU A 20 -15.69 -13.56 9.76
N ALA A 21 -16.85 -13.18 9.22
CA ALA A 21 -18.14 -13.69 9.71
C ALA A 21 -18.26 -15.20 9.54
N ALA A 22 -17.90 -15.73 8.36
CA ALA A 22 -17.86 -17.17 8.11
C ALA A 22 -16.82 -17.87 9.00
N GLY A 23 -15.64 -17.27 9.17
CA GLY A 23 -14.61 -17.73 10.09
C GLY A 23 -15.10 -17.83 11.52
N TYR A 24 -15.78 -16.78 12.01
CA TYR A 24 -16.32 -16.74 13.37
C TYR A 24 -17.37 -17.84 13.58
N ALA A 25 -18.29 -18.02 12.62
CA ALA A 25 -19.26 -19.11 12.66
C ALA A 25 -18.57 -20.49 12.75
N ASN A 26 -17.52 -20.71 11.96
CA ASN A 26 -16.75 -21.96 11.96
C ASN A 26 -15.99 -22.22 13.27
N GLN A 27 -15.62 -21.18 14.03
CA GLN A 27 -14.96 -21.35 15.33
C GLN A 27 -15.94 -21.68 16.46
N ALA A 28 -17.15 -21.12 16.39
CA ALA A 28 -18.05 -21.10 17.53
C ALA A 28 -19.22 -22.09 17.45
N ASP A 29 -19.68 -22.46 16.25
CA ASP A 29 -20.75 -23.44 16.06
C ASP A 29 -20.18 -24.80 15.61
N SER A 30 -20.63 -25.90 16.22
CA SER A 30 -20.28 -27.28 15.83
C SER A 30 -21.11 -27.82 14.65
N GLY A 31 -21.80 -26.92 13.94
CA GLY A 31 -22.70 -27.25 12.83
C GLY A 31 -21.96 -27.52 11.52
N VAL A 32 -22.69 -27.44 10.40
CA VAL A 32 -22.07 -27.56 9.06
C VAL A 32 -21.16 -26.36 8.83
N PRO A 33 -19.85 -26.55 8.63
CA PRO A 33 -18.93 -25.44 8.44
C PRO A 33 -19.20 -24.73 7.12
N VAL A 34 -18.97 -23.42 7.11
CA VAL A 34 -18.93 -22.59 5.91
C VAL A 34 -17.59 -22.84 5.21
N SER A 35 -17.62 -23.48 4.05
CA SER A 35 -16.43 -23.66 3.21
C SER A 35 -16.03 -22.32 2.60
N ILE A 36 -14.81 -21.85 2.87
CA ILE A 36 -14.29 -20.59 2.31
C ILE A 36 -13.43 -20.89 1.10
N THR A 37 -13.75 -20.27 -0.04
CA THR A 37 -13.03 -20.40 -1.31
C THR A 37 -12.53 -19.04 -1.76
N TYR A 38 -11.30 -18.98 -2.25
CA TYR A 38 -10.65 -17.77 -2.72
C TYR A 38 -10.49 -17.85 -4.24
N GLU A 39 -11.16 -16.96 -4.97
CA GLU A 39 -10.94 -16.81 -6.41
C GLU A 39 -9.79 -15.83 -6.64
N GLU A 40 -8.68 -16.39 -7.12
CA GLU A 40 -7.49 -15.63 -7.46
C GLU A 40 -7.74 -14.75 -8.70
N ASP A 41 -7.10 -13.59 -8.74
CA ASP A 41 -7.08 -12.70 -9.90
C ASP A 41 -8.39 -12.06 -10.39
N VAL A 42 -9.50 -12.26 -9.70
CA VAL A 42 -10.79 -11.61 -9.99
C VAL A 42 -11.12 -10.51 -8.98
N GLU A 43 -11.80 -9.46 -9.45
CA GLU A 43 -12.37 -8.39 -8.61
C GLU A 43 -13.81 -8.66 -8.20
N PHE A 44 -14.53 -9.52 -8.93
CA PHE A 44 -15.96 -9.77 -8.72
C PHE A 44 -16.26 -11.25 -8.94
N VAL A 45 -17.21 -11.77 -8.15
CA VAL A 45 -17.73 -13.16 -8.20
C VAL A 45 -19.25 -13.20 -8.42
N GLY A 46 -19.90 -12.04 -8.42
CA GLY A 46 -21.33 -11.86 -8.63
C GLY A 46 -21.68 -11.09 -9.91
N PRO A 47 -22.98 -11.10 -10.29
CA PRO A 47 -23.46 -10.49 -11.52
C PRO A 47 -23.40 -8.95 -11.52
N ASP A 48 -23.51 -8.31 -10.36
CA ASP A 48 -23.58 -6.85 -10.18
C ASP A 48 -22.31 -6.32 -9.50
N LYS A 49 -21.14 -6.85 -9.90
CA LYS A 49 -19.83 -6.47 -9.38
C LYS A 49 -19.68 -6.70 -7.86
N GLU A 50 -20.26 -7.77 -7.35
CA GLU A 50 -20.09 -8.12 -5.94
C GLU A 50 -18.82 -8.93 -5.71
N PRO A 51 -18.06 -8.62 -4.64
CA PRO A 51 -16.78 -9.27 -4.38
C PRO A 51 -16.90 -10.53 -3.50
N LEU A 52 -18.12 -10.86 -3.06
CA LEU A 52 -18.44 -12.03 -2.24
C LEU A 52 -19.68 -12.73 -2.79
N LYS A 53 -19.66 -14.06 -2.77
CA LYS A 53 -20.77 -14.93 -3.17
C LYS A 53 -20.98 -16.01 -2.12
N LEU A 54 -22.18 -16.10 -1.57
CA LEU A 54 -22.59 -17.15 -0.64
C LEU A 54 -23.55 -18.12 -1.33
N ILE A 55 -23.29 -19.42 -1.18
CA ILE A 55 -24.20 -20.51 -1.54
C ILE A 55 -24.73 -21.11 -0.24
N THR A 56 -26.05 -21.04 -0.03
CA THR A 56 -26.70 -21.59 1.17
C THR A 56 -26.85 -23.11 1.08
N GLU A 57 -27.28 -23.75 2.17
CA GLU A 57 -27.56 -25.20 2.17
C GLU A 57 -28.63 -25.59 1.15
N ASP A 58 -29.62 -24.72 0.95
CA ASP A 58 -30.71 -24.88 -0.02
C ASP A 58 -30.28 -24.60 -1.48
N GLY A 59 -29.00 -24.25 -1.70
CA GLY A 59 -28.47 -23.89 -3.02
C GLY A 59 -28.81 -22.46 -3.48
N GLU A 60 -29.36 -21.62 -2.60
CA GLU A 60 -29.61 -20.22 -2.95
C GLU A 60 -28.31 -19.42 -3.02
N LEU A 61 -28.23 -18.56 -4.04
CA LEU A 61 -27.13 -17.61 -4.20
C LEU A 61 -27.47 -16.28 -3.51
N ARG A 62 -26.50 -15.74 -2.77
CA ARG A 62 -26.58 -14.42 -2.12
C ARG A 62 -25.27 -13.65 -2.33
N TYR A 63 -25.39 -12.33 -2.44
CA TYR A 63 -24.29 -11.41 -2.72
C TYR A 63 -24.33 -10.19 -1.80
N GLY A 64 -23.21 -9.47 -1.71
CA GLY A 64 -23.11 -8.19 -1.00
C GLY A 64 -23.37 -8.27 0.50
N ASN A 65 -23.91 -7.18 1.07
CA ASN A 65 -24.10 -7.02 2.52
C ASN A 65 -25.10 -8.01 3.13
N PHE A 66 -25.96 -8.60 2.31
CA PHE A 66 -26.91 -9.61 2.74
C PHE A 66 -26.23 -10.88 3.25
N ILE A 67 -25.00 -11.16 2.82
CA ILE A 67 -24.22 -12.33 3.26
C ILE A 67 -24.01 -12.30 4.77
N ILE A 68 -23.58 -11.18 5.33
CA ILE A 68 -23.29 -11.06 6.77
C ILE A 68 -24.56 -11.26 7.59
N HIS A 69 -25.67 -10.62 7.18
CA HIS A 69 -26.95 -10.80 7.85
C HIS A 69 -27.46 -12.24 7.76
N ARG A 70 -27.34 -12.87 6.58
CA ARG A 70 -27.75 -14.27 6.38
C ARG A 70 -26.92 -15.24 7.23
N LEU A 71 -25.60 -15.03 7.30
CA LEU A 71 -24.74 -15.82 8.18
C LEU A 71 -25.17 -15.64 9.64
N ARG A 72 -25.39 -14.39 10.08
CA ARG A 72 -25.85 -14.14 11.46
C ARG A 72 -27.17 -14.84 11.79
N ASP A 73 -28.14 -14.78 10.90
CA ASP A 73 -29.46 -15.35 11.14
C ASP A 73 -29.42 -16.90 11.17
N ASN A 74 -28.46 -17.50 10.47
CA ASN A 74 -28.29 -18.96 10.40
C ASN A 74 -27.41 -19.54 11.53
N PHE A 75 -26.48 -18.76 12.08
CA PHE A 75 -25.49 -19.22 13.07
C PHE A 75 -25.74 -18.58 14.43
N SER A 76 -26.09 -19.41 15.43
CA SER A 76 -26.48 -18.93 16.77
C SER A 76 -25.34 -18.20 17.48
N SER A 77 -24.10 -18.63 17.25
CA SER A 77 -22.89 -17.99 17.77
C SER A 77 -22.74 -16.53 17.35
N LEU A 78 -23.26 -16.16 16.19
CA LEU A 78 -23.19 -14.80 15.65
C LEU A 78 -24.27 -13.87 16.21
N GLN A 79 -25.22 -14.40 16.97
CA GLN A 79 -26.36 -13.66 17.53
C GLN A 79 -26.10 -13.13 18.94
N VAL A 80 -24.85 -13.21 19.42
CA VAL A 80 -24.43 -12.68 20.71
C VAL A 80 -24.51 -11.14 20.74
N GLY A 81 -25.08 -10.60 21.81
CA GLY A 81 -25.23 -9.16 22.04
C GLY A 81 -26.60 -8.62 21.64
N ASN A 82 -26.78 -7.30 21.76
CA ASN A 82 -28.03 -6.65 21.36
C ASN A 82 -28.15 -6.63 19.83
N LYS A 83 -29.17 -7.32 19.28
CA LYS A 83 -29.36 -7.50 17.83
C LYS A 83 -29.43 -6.18 17.05
N ASP A 84 -30.08 -5.16 17.60
CA ASP A 84 -30.28 -3.88 16.92
C ASP A 84 -28.96 -3.11 16.86
N GLN A 85 -28.24 -3.05 17.98
CA GLN A 85 -26.91 -2.43 18.04
C GLN A 85 -25.91 -3.13 17.12
N VAL A 86 -25.90 -4.47 17.09
CA VAL A 86 -25.03 -5.22 16.17
C VAL A 86 -25.39 -4.93 14.72
N SER A 87 -26.67 -4.86 14.37
CA SER A 87 -27.13 -4.53 13.00
C SER A 87 -26.73 -3.11 12.60
N GLU A 88 -26.83 -2.16 13.54
CA GLU A 88 -26.42 -0.77 13.34
C GLU A 88 -24.92 -0.70 13.02
N TRP A 89 -24.07 -1.34 13.82
CA TRP A 89 -22.62 -1.32 13.60
C TRP A 89 -22.19 -2.05 12.32
N ILE A 90 -22.91 -3.10 11.91
CA ILE A 90 -22.70 -3.73 10.60
C ILE A 90 -22.98 -2.73 9.48
N THR A 91 -24.06 -1.95 9.59
CA THR A 91 -24.40 -0.92 8.60
C THR A 91 -23.35 0.19 8.57
N ARG A 92 -22.95 0.71 9.73
CA ARG A 92 -21.92 1.75 9.86
C ARG A 92 -20.55 1.30 9.35
N SER A 93 -20.25 0.01 9.40
CA SER A 93 -18.99 -0.53 8.89
C SER A 93 -18.81 -0.32 7.38
N LEU A 94 -19.90 -0.09 6.63
CA LEU A 94 -19.85 0.19 5.20
C LEU A 94 -19.17 1.53 4.90
N ASP A 95 -19.38 2.53 5.76
CA ASP A 95 -18.76 3.85 5.62
C ASP A 95 -17.24 3.79 5.85
N LEU A 96 -16.74 2.74 6.52
CA LEU A 96 -15.31 2.48 6.70
C LEU A 96 -14.65 1.82 5.48
N THR A 97 -15.41 1.50 4.42
CA THR A 97 -14.88 0.83 3.22
C THR A 97 -14.38 1.79 2.14
N ALA A 98 -14.69 3.08 2.25
CA ALA A 98 -14.26 4.12 1.32
C ALA A 98 -12.73 4.22 1.24
N LEU A 99 -12.20 4.38 0.02
CA LEU A 99 -10.75 4.39 -0.24
C LEU A 99 -10.14 5.80 -0.23
N ASP A 100 -10.84 6.79 0.34
CA ASP A 100 -10.36 8.16 0.48
C ASP A 100 -10.41 8.61 1.95
N PHE A 101 -9.39 9.37 2.38
CA PHE A 101 -9.23 9.75 3.78
C PHE A 101 -10.38 10.63 4.31
N LYS A 102 -10.92 11.50 3.44
CA LYS A 102 -11.93 12.48 3.81
C LYS A 102 -13.26 11.80 4.18
N SER A 103 -13.65 10.78 3.44
CA SER A 103 -14.87 10.01 3.72
C SER A 103 -14.76 9.16 4.98
N ILE A 104 -13.58 8.59 5.27
CA ILE A 104 -13.39 7.70 6.44
C ILE A 104 -13.10 8.45 7.74
N GLU A 105 -12.70 9.72 7.69
CA GLU A 105 -12.29 10.47 8.88
C GLU A 105 -13.42 10.57 9.92
N HIS A 106 -14.64 10.88 9.47
CA HIS A 106 -15.79 10.98 10.36
C HIS A 106 -16.16 9.63 10.99
N PRO A 107 -16.40 8.55 10.23
CA PRO A 107 -16.66 7.21 10.80
C PRO A 107 -15.57 6.73 11.77
N LEU A 108 -14.30 7.02 11.49
CA LEU A 108 -13.19 6.66 12.39
C LEU A 108 -13.25 7.44 13.70
N ASN A 109 -13.54 8.74 13.67
CA ASN A 109 -13.67 9.55 14.88
C ASN A 109 -14.87 9.13 15.73
N GLU A 110 -15.97 8.70 15.10
CA GLU A 110 -17.13 8.13 15.80
C GLU A 110 -16.78 6.81 16.49
N LEU A 111 -16.07 5.90 15.79
CA LEU A 111 -15.61 4.65 16.37
C LEU A 111 -14.63 4.89 17.54
N GLU A 112 -13.67 5.81 17.38
CA GLU A 112 -12.70 6.19 18.41
C GLU A 112 -13.41 6.72 19.67
N SER A 113 -14.42 7.58 19.47
CA SER A 113 -15.23 8.13 20.56
C SER A 113 -16.07 7.05 21.24
N HIS A 114 -16.68 6.16 20.45
CA HIS A 114 -17.49 5.04 20.97
C HIS A 114 -16.67 4.09 21.85
N LEU A 115 -15.41 3.82 21.47
CA LEU A 115 -14.51 2.94 22.20
C LEU A 115 -13.86 3.58 23.44
N THR A 116 -14.11 4.86 23.75
CA THR A 116 -13.49 5.56 24.89
C THR A 116 -13.63 4.81 26.21
N LEU A 117 -14.83 4.30 26.50
CA LEU A 117 -15.14 3.58 27.75
C LEU A 117 -15.58 2.14 27.50
N ARG A 118 -15.16 1.54 26.38
CA ARG A 118 -15.62 0.21 25.95
C ARG A 118 -14.48 -0.68 25.49
N SER A 119 -14.49 -1.93 25.94
CA SER A 119 -13.57 -2.97 25.47
C SER A 119 -14.07 -3.65 24.18
N PHE A 120 -15.38 -3.72 23.99
CA PHE A 120 -16.04 -4.27 22.79
C PHE A 120 -17.05 -3.27 22.24
N ILE A 121 -17.37 -3.36 20.96
CA ILE A 121 -18.29 -2.42 20.30
C ILE A 121 -19.70 -2.53 20.89
N VAL A 122 -20.19 -3.75 21.12
CA VAL A 122 -21.51 -4.02 21.68
C VAL A 122 -21.39 -4.91 22.92
N GLY A 123 -21.83 -4.40 24.08
CA GLY A 123 -21.84 -5.16 25.33
C GLY A 123 -20.44 -5.35 25.95
N TYR A 124 -20.21 -6.52 26.54
CA TYR A 124 -19.02 -6.84 27.35
C TYR A 124 -18.25 -8.08 26.86
N SER A 125 -18.58 -8.58 25.67
CA SER A 125 -17.97 -9.75 25.05
C SER A 125 -17.83 -9.54 23.55
N LEU A 126 -17.05 -10.38 22.89
CA LEU A 126 -16.91 -10.38 21.45
C LEU A 126 -18.28 -10.56 20.77
N THR A 127 -18.62 -9.65 19.86
CA THR A 127 -19.83 -9.75 19.02
C THR A 127 -19.45 -9.74 17.54
N LEU A 128 -20.42 -10.07 16.68
CA LEU A 128 -20.23 -9.93 15.23
C LEU A 128 -19.88 -8.48 14.83
N ALA A 129 -20.37 -7.48 15.56
CA ALA A 129 -20.03 -6.07 15.29
C ALA A 129 -18.52 -5.83 15.39
N ASP A 130 -17.85 -6.39 16.41
CA ASP A 130 -16.40 -6.27 16.56
C ASP A 130 -15.66 -6.86 15.35
N ILE A 131 -16.05 -8.07 14.96
CA ILE A 131 -15.43 -8.80 13.84
C ILE A 131 -15.58 -8.06 12.51
N ILE A 132 -16.79 -7.55 12.24
CA ILE A 132 -17.11 -6.85 10.99
C ILE A 132 -16.38 -5.51 10.90
N VAL A 133 -16.47 -4.69 11.94
CA VAL A 133 -15.79 -3.38 11.97
C VAL A 133 -14.28 -3.57 11.91
N TRP A 134 -13.74 -4.58 12.59
CA TRP A 134 -12.31 -4.90 12.55
C TRP A 134 -11.89 -5.26 11.13
N GLY A 135 -12.67 -6.09 10.43
CA GLY A 135 -12.44 -6.46 9.03
C GLY A 135 -12.45 -5.25 8.09
N SER A 136 -13.44 -4.36 8.22
CA SER A 136 -13.54 -3.17 7.37
C SER A 136 -12.34 -2.24 7.55
N VAL A 137 -11.92 -2.04 8.80
CA VAL A 137 -10.75 -1.22 9.12
C VAL A 137 -9.45 -1.88 8.67
N ARG A 138 -9.26 -3.18 8.93
CA ARG A 138 -8.03 -3.91 8.54
C ARG A 138 -7.84 -3.95 7.04
N GLY A 139 -8.93 -4.17 6.30
CA GLY A 139 -8.93 -4.29 4.85
C GLY A 139 -8.76 -2.95 4.13
N ASN A 140 -9.04 -1.84 4.80
CA ASN A 140 -8.88 -0.51 4.22
C ASN A 140 -7.42 -0.02 4.34
N LYS A 141 -6.75 0.09 3.20
CA LYS A 141 -5.33 0.48 3.10
C LYS A 141 -5.05 1.90 3.59
N VAL A 142 -6.05 2.79 3.53
CA VAL A 142 -5.93 4.20 3.94
C VAL A 142 -6.05 4.34 5.45
N SER A 143 -7.06 3.70 6.06
CA SER A 143 -7.32 3.81 7.50
C SER A 143 -6.28 3.06 8.34
N PHE A 144 -5.90 1.85 7.94
CA PHE A 144 -5.11 0.96 8.80
C PHE A 144 -3.73 1.53 9.14
N SER A 145 -3.07 2.17 8.16
CA SER A 145 -1.77 2.82 8.38
C SER A 145 -1.87 4.01 9.34
N THR A 146 -2.99 4.74 9.30
CA THR A 146 -3.23 5.92 10.13
C THR A 146 -3.47 5.53 11.58
N ILE A 147 -4.28 4.49 11.82
CA ILE A 147 -4.59 3.97 13.15
C ILE A 147 -3.32 3.52 13.86
N LYS A 148 -2.44 2.80 13.17
CA LYS A 148 -1.14 2.37 13.74
C LYS A 148 -0.25 3.54 14.16
N LYS A 149 -0.34 4.69 13.49
CA LYS A 149 0.46 5.89 13.80
C LYS A 149 -0.16 6.74 14.90
N ARG A 150 -1.48 6.94 14.86
CA ARG A 150 -2.21 7.80 15.82
C ARG A 150 -2.35 7.15 17.20
N GLY A 151 -2.38 5.82 17.27
CA GLY A 151 -2.70 5.12 18.52
C GLY A 151 -4.17 5.28 18.90
N GLY A 152 -4.46 5.26 20.20
CA GLY A 152 -5.82 5.52 20.73
C GLY A 152 -6.64 4.27 21.05
N ASN A 153 -7.94 4.49 21.26
CA ASN A 153 -8.91 3.48 21.65
C ASN A 153 -9.11 2.42 20.55
N ILE A 154 -9.12 2.84 19.28
CA ILE A 154 -9.18 1.90 18.15
C ILE A 154 -7.97 0.96 18.18
N LEU A 155 -6.74 1.47 18.31
CA LEU A 155 -5.55 0.60 18.31
C LEU A 155 -5.55 -0.38 19.50
N ARG A 156 -5.97 0.09 20.68
CA ARG A 156 -6.15 -0.76 21.87
C ARG A 156 -7.14 -1.89 21.60
N TRP A 157 -8.34 -1.54 21.11
CA TRP A 157 -9.37 -2.51 20.76
C TRP A 157 -8.90 -3.47 19.67
N PHE A 158 -8.23 -2.96 18.64
CA PHE A 158 -7.68 -3.78 17.55
C PHE A 158 -6.71 -4.85 18.06
N SER A 159 -5.82 -4.46 18.97
CA SER A 159 -4.84 -5.36 19.58
C SER A 159 -5.50 -6.40 20.49
N LEU A 160 -6.56 -6.01 21.22
CA LEU A 160 -7.37 -6.93 22.01
C LEU A 160 -8.02 -8.00 21.12
N ILE A 161 -8.70 -7.58 20.05
CA ILE A 161 -9.38 -8.49 19.13
C ILE A 161 -8.37 -9.46 18.48
N GLU A 162 -7.22 -8.97 18.01
CA GLU A 162 -6.17 -9.81 17.41
C GLU A 162 -5.59 -10.83 18.40
N THR A 163 -5.36 -10.43 19.65
CA THR A 163 -4.75 -11.28 20.68
C THR A 163 -5.69 -12.40 21.12
N GLU A 164 -6.97 -12.07 21.34
CA GLU A 164 -7.98 -13.04 21.78
C GLU A 164 -8.46 -13.95 20.64
N ASN A 165 -8.27 -13.54 19.37
CA ASN A 165 -8.78 -14.27 18.21
C ASN A 165 -7.70 -14.52 17.14
N PRO A 166 -6.72 -15.41 17.39
CA PRO A 166 -5.63 -15.67 16.45
C PRO A 166 -6.10 -16.15 15.06
N TRP A 167 -7.28 -16.78 14.98
CA TRP A 167 -7.89 -17.27 13.74
C TRP A 167 -8.15 -16.15 12.71
N ILE A 168 -8.37 -14.92 13.17
CA ILE A 168 -8.55 -13.75 12.29
C ILE A 168 -7.30 -13.54 11.42
N HIS A 169 -6.12 -13.74 11.99
CA HIS A 169 -4.86 -13.59 11.27
C HIS A 169 -4.77 -14.58 10.10
N GLN A 170 -5.21 -15.82 10.29
CA GLN A 170 -5.17 -16.84 9.26
C GLN A 170 -6.04 -16.45 8.05
N ILE A 171 -7.26 -15.95 8.28
CA ILE A 171 -8.15 -15.51 7.20
C ILE A 171 -7.54 -14.35 6.39
N VAL A 172 -6.87 -13.41 7.07
CA VAL A 172 -6.15 -12.31 6.41
C VAL A 172 -4.98 -12.85 5.59
N LEU A 173 -4.22 -13.80 6.12
CA LEU A 173 -3.11 -14.45 5.40
C LEU A 173 -3.61 -15.17 4.15
N ASP A 174 -4.71 -15.92 4.25
CA ASP A 174 -5.28 -16.68 3.15
C ASP A 174 -5.80 -15.76 2.04
N LEU A 175 -6.45 -14.64 2.40
CA LEU A 175 -6.87 -13.61 1.44
C LEU A 175 -5.67 -12.94 0.73
N GLU A 176 -4.58 -12.69 1.45
CA GLU A 176 -3.36 -12.05 0.92
C GLU A 176 -2.41 -13.03 0.20
N ALA A 177 -2.59 -14.35 0.36
CA ALA A 177 -1.66 -15.37 -0.12
C ALA A 177 -1.37 -15.29 -1.64
N PRO A 178 -2.36 -15.08 -2.53
CA PRO A 178 -2.11 -14.95 -3.97
C PRO A 178 -1.18 -13.78 -4.31
N PHE A 179 -1.34 -12.65 -3.62
CA PHE A 179 -0.49 -11.46 -3.82
C PHE A 179 0.93 -11.67 -3.30
N ARG A 180 1.08 -12.38 -2.17
CA ARG A 180 2.40 -12.70 -1.61
C ARG A 180 3.18 -13.64 -2.53
N LYS A 181 2.53 -14.66 -3.09
CA LYS A 181 3.13 -15.56 -4.11
C LYS A 181 3.60 -14.78 -5.33
N LYS A 182 2.77 -13.87 -5.87
CA LYS A 182 3.15 -13.01 -7.00
C LYS A 182 4.31 -12.07 -6.67
N ARG A 183 4.31 -11.47 -5.49
CA ARG A 183 5.39 -10.57 -5.06
C ARG A 183 6.71 -11.33 -4.87
N ALA A 184 6.67 -12.55 -4.31
CA ALA A 184 7.83 -13.41 -4.18
C ALA A 184 8.40 -13.81 -5.55
N ALA A 185 7.53 -14.19 -6.49
CA ALA A 185 7.92 -14.48 -7.87
C ALA A 185 8.52 -13.25 -8.59
N GLY A 186 7.93 -12.06 -8.40
CA GLY A 186 8.46 -10.80 -8.97
C GLY A 186 9.75 -10.31 -8.31
N SER A 187 9.98 -10.62 -7.03
CA SER A 187 11.27 -10.32 -6.39
C SER A 187 12.39 -11.25 -6.83
N ALA A 188 12.07 -12.46 -7.30
CA ALA A 188 13.04 -13.39 -7.88
C ALA A 188 13.57 -12.90 -9.24
N THR A 189 12.82 -12.05 -9.94
CA THR A 189 13.23 -11.41 -11.22
C THR A 189 14.04 -10.12 -11.05
N GLY A 190 14.39 -9.72 -9.82
CA GLY A 190 15.11 -8.47 -9.54
C GLY A 190 14.20 -7.23 -9.54
N ALA A 191 14.72 -6.10 -9.07
CA ALA A 191 13.97 -4.84 -9.05
C ALA A 191 13.66 -4.36 -10.47
N SER A 192 12.39 -4.11 -10.78
CA SER A 192 12.01 -3.44 -12.02
C SER A 192 12.25 -1.95 -11.89
N TYR A 193 13.18 -1.43 -12.72
CA TYR A 193 13.47 -0.01 -12.84
C TYR A 193 12.71 0.65 -14.00
N GLU A 194 11.73 -0.05 -14.60
CA GLU A 194 10.89 0.48 -15.69
C GLU A 194 9.81 1.40 -15.12
N ILE A 195 10.24 2.56 -14.66
CA ILE A 195 9.39 3.73 -14.49
C ILE A 195 8.94 4.11 -15.91
N GLY A 196 7.67 4.45 -16.12
CA GLY A 196 7.06 4.80 -17.42
C GLY A 196 7.65 6.06 -18.10
N LEU A 197 8.97 6.06 -18.28
CA LEU A 197 9.78 7.07 -18.93
C LEU A 197 9.63 6.86 -20.44
N ASN A 198 9.54 7.98 -21.16
CA ASN A 198 9.67 7.94 -22.61
C ASN A 198 11.09 7.41 -22.94
N THR A 199 11.17 6.27 -23.64
CA THR A 199 12.43 5.54 -23.87
C THR A 199 13.22 6.08 -25.05
N GLU A 200 12.72 7.08 -25.76
CA GLU A 200 13.42 7.73 -26.87
C GLU A 200 14.35 8.85 -26.35
N ASN A 201 15.63 8.82 -26.77
CA ASN A 201 16.63 9.86 -26.50
C ASN A 201 16.82 10.20 -25.01
N ILE A 202 16.98 9.18 -24.15
CA ILE A 202 17.24 9.39 -22.72
C ILE A 202 18.57 10.13 -22.52
N VAL A 203 18.54 11.25 -21.82
CA VAL A 203 19.75 11.97 -21.37
C VAL A 203 19.76 12.04 -19.84
N THR A 204 20.76 11.43 -19.21
CA THR A 204 20.95 11.47 -17.75
C THR A 204 22.17 12.31 -17.39
N ARG A 205 22.30 12.66 -16.09
CA ARG A 205 23.50 13.35 -15.61
C ARG A 205 23.91 12.87 -14.22
N PHE A 206 25.20 12.64 -14.03
CA PHE A 206 25.83 12.53 -12.73
C PHE A 206 26.56 13.84 -12.44
N PRO A 207 26.09 14.67 -11.48
CA PRO A 207 26.67 15.98 -11.22
C PRO A 207 27.47 16.05 -9.91
N PRO A 208 28.70 15.50 -9.84
CA PRO A 208 29.49 15.55 -8.60
C PRO A 208 30.08 16.95 -8.36
N GLU A 209 30.11 17.37 -7.10
CA GLU A 209 30.87 18.56 -6.68
C GLU A 209 32.36 18.16 -6.51
N PRO A 210 33.31 18.81 -7.17
CA PRO A 210 34.74 18.46 -7.11
C PRO A 210 35.42 18.99 -5.83
N SER A 211 34.80 18.76 -4.67
CA SER A 211 35.28 19.22 -3.36
C SER A 211 35.68 18.07 -2.42
N GLY A 212 35.58 16.81 -2.87
CA GLY A 212 36.01 15.63 -2.16
C GLY A 212 35.88 14.34 -2.98
N TYR A 213 36.39 13.24 -2.43
CA TYR A 213 36.34 11.92 -3.08
C TYR A 213 34.93 11.33 -3.09
N LEU A 214 34.65 10.46 -4.08
CA LEU A 214 33.38 9.74 -4.10
C LEU A 214 33.28 8.78 -2.91
N HIS A 215 32.05 8.51 -2.49
CA HIS A 215 31.74 7.52 -1.46
C HIS A 215 30.58 6.67 -1.95
N ILE A 216 30.19 5.64 -1.19
CA ILE A 216 29.19 4.66 -1.62
C ILE A 216 27.82 5.27 -2.01
N GLY A 217 27.49 6.45 -1.47
CA GLY A 217 26.29 7.18 -1.85
C GLY A 217 26.35 7.70 -3.29
N HIS A 218 27.52 8.19 -3.70
CA HIS A 218 27.78 8.63 -5.07
C HIS A 218 27.76 7.46 -6.05
N ALA A 219 28.30 6.30 -5.68
CA ALA A 219 28.29 5.11 -6.52
C ALA A 219 26.85 4.74 -6.94
N LYS A 220 25.89 4.78 -6.01
CA LYS A 220 24.47 4.53 -6.32
C LYS A 220 23.92 5.52 -7.35
N ALA A 221 24.21 6.81 -7.20
CA ALA A 221 23.73 7.84 -8.12
C ALA A 221 24.35 7.69 -9.51
N ALA A 222 25.66 7.44 -9.58
CA ALA A 222 26.38 7.24 -10.83
C ALA A 222 25.86 6.01 -11.58
N LEU A 223 25.79 4.85 -10.91
CA LEU A 223 25.31 3.58 -11.49
C LEU A 223 23.87 3.69 -12.00
N LEU A 224 23.01 4.43 -11.30
CA LEU A 224 21.62 4.59 -11.73
C LEU A 224 21.50 5.45 -12.99
N ASN A 225 22.27 6.55 -13.06
CA ASN A 225 22.26 7.44 -14.23
C ASN A 225 22.86 6.73 -15.46
N ASP A 226 23.94 5.97 -15.26
CA ASP A 226 24.56 5.12 -16.28
C ASP A 226 23.57 4.06 -16.80
N PHE A 227 22.98 3.29 -15.88
CA PHE A 227 21.99 2.26 -16.20
C PHE A 227 20.84 2.81 -17.06
N PHE A 228 20.26 3.97 -16.70
CA PHE A 228 19.16 4.53 -17.49
C PHE A 228 19.58 5.06 -18.85
N ALA A 229 20.78 5.66 -18.96
CA ALA A 229 21.29 6.14 -20.24
C ALA A 229 21.62 4.97 -21.17
N HIS A 230 22.39 3.98 -20.70
CA HIS A 230 22.94 2.94 -21.57
C HIS A 230 22.07 1.69 -21.69
N LYS A 231 21.01 1.53 -20.88
CA LYS A 231 19.99 0.48 -21.10
C LYS A 231 19.24 0.70 -22.42
N GLN A 232 19.06 1.94 -22.87
CA GLN A 232 18.33 2.26 -24.09
C GLN A 232 19.27 2.58 -25.25
N PRO A 233 18.99 2.10 -26.48
CA PRO A 233 19.75 2.48 -27.66
C PRO A 233 19.75 4.00 -27.86
N GLY A 234 20.93 4.61 -27.92
CA GLY A 234 21.10 6.04 -28.18
C GLY A 234 20.90 6.95 -26.97
N GLY A 235 20.83 6.43 -25.75
CA GLY A 235 20.88 7.26 -24.55
C GLY A 235 22.26 7.88 -24.32
N THR A 236 22.31 8.94 -23.51
CA THR A 236 23.54 9.71 -23.22
C THR A 236 23.65 9.98 -21.73
N MET A 237 24.79 9.63 -21.13
CA MET A 237 25.15 9.99 -19.77
C MET A 237 26.14 11.16 -19.77
N ILE A 238 25.80 12.22 -19.02
CA ILE A 238 26.67 13.38 -18.82
C ILE A 238 27.29 13.32 -17.42
N CYS A 239 28.61 13.35 -17.30
CA CYS A 239 29.27 13.71 -16.05
C CYS A 239 29.45 15.23 -16.02
N ARG A 240 28.78 15.91 -15.08
CA ARG A 240 28.88 17.36 -14.96
C ARG A 240 29.55 17.75 -13.66
N PHE A 241 30.77 18.26 -13.70
CA PHE A 241 31.38 18.81 -12.51
C PHE A 241 30.63 20.07 -12.08
N ASP A 242 30.10 20.06 -10.86
CA ASP A 242 29.41 21.22 -10.29
C ASP A 242 30.42 22.15 -9.62
N ASP A 243 31.21 22.82 -10.44
CA ASP A 243 32.34 23.70 -10.10
C ASP A 243 31.92 25.17 -9.86
N THR A 244 30.73 25.38 -9.32
CA THR A 244 30.20 26.73 -9.06
C THR A 244 30.92 27.46 -7.93
N ASN A 245 31.71 26.77 -7.10
CA ASN A 245 32.43 27.34 -5.97
C ASN A 245 33.96 27.32 -6.19
N PRO A 246 34.57 28.46 -6.57
CA PRO A 246 36.01 28.51 -6.89
C PRO A 246 36.92 28.28 -5.67
N SER A 247 36.40 28.36 -4.44
CA SER A 247 37.22 28.16 -3.22
C SER A 247 37.38 26.69 -2.84
N LYS A 248 36.61 25.80 -3.46
CA LYS A 248 36.54 24.37 -3.10
C LYS A 248 36.95 23.42 -4.22
N GLU A 249 37.23 23.95 -5.40
CA GLU A 249 37.61 23.17 -6.56
C GLU A 249 39.08 22.75 -6.49
N ASN A 250 39.35 21.46 -6.69
CA ASN A 250 40.70 20.93 -6.84
C ASN A 250 40.73 19.93 -8.01
N ALA A 251 41.70 20.09 -8.91
CA ALA A 251 41.92 19.19 -10.04
C ALA A 251 42.09 17.72 -9.59
N GLU A 252 42.72 17.50 -8.43
CA GLU A 252 42.88 16.18 -7.83
C GLU A 252 41.54 15.45 -7.63
N PHE A 253 40.51 16.16 -7.17
CA PHE A 253 39.20 15.54 -6.97
C PHE A 253 38.52 15.22 -8.29
N GLN A 254 38.70 16.04 -9.33
CA GLN A 254 38.16 15.75 -10.66
C GLN A 254 38.76 14.46 -11.23
N ASP A 255 40.09 14.35 -11.17
CA ASP A 255 40.82 13.17 -11.65
C ASP A 255 40.39 11.91 -10.88
N SER A 256 40.28 12.01 -9.54
CA SER A 256 39.85 10.88 -8.72
C SER A 256 38.40 10.49 -8.99
N ILE A 257 37.50 11.44 -9.21
CA ILE A 257 36.09 11.17 -9.52
C ILE A 257 35.97 10.40 -10.85
N LEU A 258 36.71 10.81 -11.89
CA LEU A 258 36.71 10.10 -13.17
C LEU A 258 37.28 8.69 -13.03
N HIS A 259 38.36 8.54 -12.26
CA HIS A 259 38.95 7.23 -11.98
C HIS A 259 37.97 6.31 -11.22
N ASP A 260 37.28 6.83 -10.20
CA ASP A 260 36.29 6.08 -9.44
C ASP A 260 35.10 5.64 -10.33
N LEU A 261 34.67 6.48 -11.27
CA LEU A 261 33.64 6.12 -12.24
C LEU A 261 34.12 4.98 -13.16
N GLU A 262 35.35 5.06 -13.66
CA GLU A 262 35.95 4.02 -14.47
C GLU A 262 36.05 2.68 -13.71
N LEU A 263 36.45 2.72 -12.42
CA LEU A 263 36.48 1.55 -11.54
C LEU A 263 35.09 0.93 -11.33
N LEU A 264 34.03 1.73 -11.37
CA LEU A 264 32.64 1.28 -11.32
C LEU A 264 32.12 0.76 -12.69
N GLY A 265 32.94 0.80 -13.73
CA GLY A 265 32.58 0.41 -15.09
C GLY A 265 31.70 1.44 -15.82
N ILE A 266 31.69 2.68 -15.34
CA ILE A 266 30.88 3.78 -15.87
C ILE A 266 31.76 4.64 -16.78
N THR A 267 31.33 4.83 -18.03
CA THR A 267 32.00 5.75 -18.98
C THR A 267 31.01 6.79 -19.45
N PRO A 268 31.07 8.04 -18.92
CA PRO A 268 30.19 9.11 -19.37
C PRO A 268 30.43 9.43 -20.85
N ASP A 269 29.36 9.66 -21.61
CA ASP A 269 29.44 10.06 -23.02
C ASP A 269 29.94 11.50 -23.19
N LYS A 270 29.69 12.35 -22.17
CA LYS A 270 30.14 13.75 -22.13
C LYS A 270 30.60 14.13 -20.73
N VAL A 271 31.70 14.86 -20.67
CA VAL A 271 32.14 15.58 -19.46
C VAL A 271 31.90 17.06 -19.69
N THR A 272 31.23 17.72 -18.74
CA THR A 272 30.90 19.15 -18.81
C THR A 272 31.15 19.82 -17.46
N TYR A 273 31.28 21.14 -17.45
CA TYR A 273 31.46 21.91 -16.23
C TYR A 273 30.29 22.88 -16.05
N SER A 274 29.87 23.16 -14.82
CA SER A 274 28.86 24.19 -14.56
C SER A 274 29.38 25.56 -14.96
N SER A 275 30.68 25.81 -14.80
CA SER A 275 31.36 27.05 -15.17
C SER A 275 31.33 27.36 -16.68
N ASP A 276 31.31 26.33 -17.54
CA ASP A 276 31.13 26.48 -19.00
C ASP A 276 29.85 27.26 -19.38
N TYR A 277 28.87 27.27 -18.47
CA TYR A 277 27.56 27.89 -18.70
C TYR A 277 27.37 29.22 -17.95
N PHE A 278 28.39 29.79 -17.31
CA PHE A 278 28.22 31.03 -16.52
C PHE A 278 27.68 32.21 -17.34
N ASP A 279 28.15 32.41 -18.56
CA ASP A 279 27.62 33.47 -19.43
C ASP A 279 26.13 33.26 -19.73
N LEU A 280 25.74 32.01 -20.02
CA LEU A 280 24.34 31.65 -20.23
C LEU A 280 23.49 31.85 -18.97
N MET A 281 24.01 31.47 -17.80
CA MET A 281 23.34 31.67 -16.52
C MET A 281 23.14 33.17 -16.23
N PHE A 282 24.13 34.00 -16.52
CA PHE A 282 24.06 35.45 -16.38
C PHE A 282 23.01 36.07 -17.31
N ASP A 283 22.98 35.67 -18.57
CA ASP A 283 21.97 36.11 -19.54
C ASP A 283 20.55 35.74 -19.09
N LEU A 284 20.37 34.50 -18.61
CA LEU A 284 19.10 34.03 -18.07
C LEU A 284 18.69 34.80 -16.80
N CYS A 285 19.64 35.09 -15.92
CA CYS A 285 19.42 35.93 -14.74
C CYS A 285 18.93 37.33 -15.14
N THR A 286 19.60 37.97 -16.10
CA THR A 286 19.23 39.30 -16.60
C THR A 286 17.81 39.30 -17.21
N LYS A 287 17.45 38.23 -17.93
CA LYS A 287 16.07 38.03 -18.45
C LYS A 287 15.06 37.84 -17.32
N LEU A 288 15.39 37.11 -16.25
CA LEU A 288 14.49 36.91 -15.11
C LEU A 288 14.20 38.22 -14.39
N VAL A 289 15.23 39.03 -14.12
CA VAL A 289 15.09 40.37 -13.52
C VAL A 289 14.25 41.28 -14.42
N SER A 290 14.55 41.31 -15.72
CA SER A 290 13.79 42.14 -16.69
C SER A 290 12.31 41.77 -16.77
N ASN A 291 11.98 40.49 -16.51
CA ASN A 291 10.61 39.99 -16.48
C ASN A 291 9.93 40.11 -15.10
N GLY A 292 10.59 40.71 -14.10
CA GLY A 292 10.05 40.89 -12.74
C GLY A 292 9.88 39.58 -11.97
N LYS A 293 10.66 38.54 -12.29
CA LYS A 293 10.60 37.21 -11.64
C LYS A 293 11.80 36.91 -10.74
N ALA A 294 12.69 37.89 -10.53
CA ALA A 294 13.87 37.85 -9.68
C ALA A 294 14.15 39.24 -9.12
#